data_AF-W2IKU6-F1
#
_entry.id   AF-W2IKU6-F1
#
_cell.length_a   1.000
_cell.length_b   1.000
_cell.length_c   1.000
_cell.angle_alpha   90.00
_cell.angle_beta   90.00
_cell.angle_gamma   90.00
#
_symmetry.space_group_name_H-M   'P 1'
#
loop_
_entity.id
_entity.type
_entity.pdbx_description
1 polymer ?
#
loop_
_entity_poly.entity_id
_entity_poly.type
_entity_poly.pdbx_seq_one_letter_code
_entity_poly.pdbx_strand_id
1 'polypeptide(L)'
;MELYNMLMREMDSNFSSIGSVLAAQGVELMSEGVVKSIVKFTDGRVKNFQYRRKTVFPFQFDQVCRSLWERTHLYHQLCDRQVSEVFNSENSYAVKLRSTRKHPASCSASILHRLVLRRYVLEGDVVIVWRAFVEGEFALKGMNSSESGWIRLRPSNTGIVMEMYVNQMPVCLSSFQSCGSRVAEFLEMVLDFGQDNEEHVFGGMASLSTVDDRNFLGLNKATERLSLRQLKVES
;
A
#
# COMPACT_ATOMS: atom_id res chain seq x y z
N MET A 1 -14.87 -8.85 13.62
CA MET A 1 -13.90 -9.94 13.85
C MET A 1 -13.79 -10.89 12.66
N GLU A 2 -14.90 -11.35 12.05
CA GLU A 2 -14.84 -12.31 10.93
C GLU A 2 -14.00 -11.86 9.73
N LEU A 3 -14.12 -10.60 9.29
CA LEU A 3 -13.31 -10.08 8.18
C LEU A 3 -11.80 -10.07 8.49
N TYR A 4 -11.39 -9.65 9.69
CA TYR A 4 -9.97 -9.67 10.07
C TYR A 4 -9.42 -11.10 10.11
N ASN A 5 -10.20 -12.04 10.64
CA ASN A 5 -9.83 -13.45 10.63
C ASN A 5 -9.73 -14.02 9.22
N MET A 6 -10.63 -13.63 8.31
CA MET A 6 -10.56 -13.99 6.89
C MET A 6 -9.26 -13.47 6.25
N LEU A 7 -8.97 -12.17 6.38
CA LEU A 7 -7.76 -11.57 5.80
C LEU A 7 -6.48 -12.19 6.41
N MET A 8 -6.47 -12.45 7.73
CA MET A 8 -5.35 -13.08 8.43
C MET A 8 -5.03 -14.49 7.90
N ARG A 9 -6.04 -15.28 7.49
CA ARG A 9 -5.83 -16.63 6.95
C ARG A 9 -5.04 -16.63 5.65
N GLU A 10 -5.04 -15.53 4.91
CA GLU A 10 -4.31 -15.41 3.64
C GLU A 10 -2.83 -15.03 3.84
N MET A 11 -2.41 -14.61 5.04
CA MET A 11 -1.06 -14.09 5.29
C MET A 11 0.02 -15.11 4.97
N ASP A 12 -0.13 -16.36 5.41
CA ASP A 12 0.90 -17.38 5.25
C ASP A 12 1.03 -17.80 3.77
N SER A 13 -0.11 -17.92 3.07
CA SER A 13 -0.13 -18.17 1.62
C SER A 13 0.52 -17.02 0.84
N ASN A 14 0.23 -15.76 1.21
CA ASN A 14 0.83 -14.59 0.56
C ASN A 14 2.34 -14.52 0.81
N PHE A 15 2.80 -14.90 2.00
CA PHE A 15 4.22 -15.02 2.31
C PHE A 15 4.89 -16.09 1.45
N SER A 16 4.32 -17.30 1.36
CA SER A 16 4.86 -18.38 0.53
C SER A 16 4.95 -18.01 -0.96
N SER A 17 4.08 -17.12 -1.45
CA SER A 17 4.08 -16.69 -2.85
C SER A 17 4.99 -15.50 -3.15
N ILE A 18 5.70 -14.91 -2.18
CA ILE A 18 6.41 -13.63 -2.43
C ILE A 18 7.44 -13.71 -3.55
N GLY A 19 8.25 -14.78 -3.59
CA GLY A 19 9.27 -14.94 -4.64
C GLY A 19 8.66 -15.02 -6.04
N SER A 20 7.59 -15.82 -6.21
CA SER A 20 6.91 -15.94 -7.50
C SER A 20 6.19 -14.65 -7.89
N VAL A 21 5.60 -13.93 -6.93
CA VAL A 21 4.96 -12.63 -7.16
C VAL A 21 5.97 -11.58 -7.61
N LEU A 22 7.08 -11.41 -6.89
CA LEU A 22 8.10 -10.41 -7.23
C LEU A 22 8.73 -10.69 -8.60
N ALA A 23 9.01 -11.97 -8.90
CA ALA A 23 9.53 -12.39 -10.20
C ALA A 23 8.51 -12.14 -11.34
N ALA A 24 7.26 -12.59 -11.18
CA ALA A 24 6.24 -12.44 -12.23
C ALA A 24 5.86 -10.98 -12.51
N GLN A 25 5.99 -10.11 -11.51
CA GLN A 25 5.75 -8.67 -11.67
C GLN A 25 7.01 -7.90 -12.06
N GLY A 26 8.14 -8.60 -12.29
CA GLY A 26 9.40 -8.05 -12.76
C GLY A 26 10.12 -7.15 -11.76
N VAL A 27 9.75 -7.19 -10.47
CA VAL A 27 10.34 -6.31 -9.44
C VAL A 27 11.82 -6.57 -9.26
N GLU A 28 12.23 -7.85 -9.32
CA GLU A 28 13.63 -8.26 -9.17
C GLU A 28 14.53 -7.67 -10.28
N LEU A 29 13.98 -7.49 -11.48
CA LEU A 29 14.68 -6.97 -12.66
C LEU A 29 14.64 -5.44 -12.76
N MET A 30 13.86 -4.76 -11.92
CA MET A 30 13.79 -3.30 -11.93
C MET A 30 15.12 -2.70 -11.46
N SER A 31 15.45 -1.52 -12.01
CA SER A 31 16.39 -0.61 -11.37
C SER A 31 15.76 -0.02 -10.11
N GLU A 32 16.58 0.61 -9.26
CA GLU A 32 16.06 1.38 -8.13
C GLU A 32 15.10 2.49 -8.61
N GLY A 33 13.96 2.60 -7.92
CA GLY A 33 12.89 3.52 -8.28
C GLY A 33 11.51 2.97 -7.96
N VAL A 34 10.49 3.71 -8.43
CA VAL A 34 9.08 3.39 -8.26
C VAL A 34 8.41 3.35 -9.62
N VAL A 35 7.57 2.33 -9.84
CA VAL A 35 6.71 2.22 -11.01
C VAL A 35 5.28 2.02 -10.54
N LYS A 36 4.42 2.90 -11.03
CA LYS A 36 2.99 2.94 -10.73
C LYS A 36 2.21 2.71 -12.03
N SER A 37 1.22 1.83 -12.04
CA SER A 37 0.44 1.56 -13.25
C SER A 37 -1.04 1.30 -12.97
N ILE A 38 -1.86 1.62 -13.99
CA ILE A 38 -3.29 1.34 -14.02
C ILE A 38 -3.52 0.31 -15.10
N VAL A 39 -3.91 -0.89 -14.69
CA VAL A 39 -4.27 -1.97 -15.62
C VAL A 39 -5.75 -1.84 -15.92
N LYS A 40 -6.12 -1.88 -17.20
CA LYS A 40 -7.50 -1.80 -17.67
C LYS A 40 -7.95 -3.13 -18.27
N PHE A 41 -9.25 -3.37 -18.24
CA PHE A 41 -9.88 -4.36 -19.11
C PHE A 41 -9.90 -3.85 -20.56
N THR A 42 -10.24 -4.73 -21.50
CA THR A 42 -10.41 -4.38 -22.91
C THR A 42 -11.50 -3.33 -23.14
N ASP A 43 -12.47 -3.23 -22.24
CA ASP A 43 -13.54 -2.21 -22.26
C ASP A 43 -13.14 -0.86 -21.63
N GLY A 44 -11.87 -0.71 -21.23
CA GLY A 44 -11.33 0.52 -20.65
C GLY A 44 -11.60 0.72 -19.16
N ARG A 45 -12.38 -0.15 -18.49
CA ARG A 45 -12.58 -0.09 -17.04
C ARG A 45 -11.29 -0.43 -16.31
N VAL A 46 -11.06 0.21 -15.17
CA VAL A 46 -9.91 -0.11 -14.31
C VAL A 46 -10.07 -1.52 -13.76
N LYS A 47 -9.09 -2.37 -14.04
CA LYS A 47 -8.98 -3.74 -13.51
C LYS A 47 -8.29 -3.75 -12.17
N ASN A 48 -7.12 -3.13 -12.09
CA ASN A 48 -6.32 -3.03 -10.87
C ASN A 48 -5.28 -1.91 -10.99
N PHE A 49 -4.85 -1.40 -9.85
CA PHE A 49 -3.68 -0.56 -9.71
C PHE A 49 -2.51 -1.41 -9.24
N GLN A 50 -1.35 -1.19 -9.83
CA GLN A 50 -0.12 -1.86 -9.42
C GLN A 50 0.91 -0.83 -9.00
N TYR A 51 1.59 -1.15 -7.92
CA TYR A 51 2.71 -0.37 -7.39
C TYR A 51 3.91 -1.29 -7.26
N ARG A 52 5.05 -0.88 -7.79
CA ARG A 52 6.32 -1.58 -7.65
C ARG A 52 7.37 -0.60 -7.17
N ARG A 53 8.15 -0.98 -6.17
CA ARG A 53 9.30 -0.20 -5.70
C ARG A 53 10.49 -1.12 -5.50
N LYS A 54 11.65 -0.63 -5.91
CA LYS A 54 12.94 -1.18 -5.52
C LYS A 54 13.79 -0.06 -4.96
N THR A 55 14.35 -0.25 -3.76
CA THR A 55 15.16 0.78 -3.08
C THR A 55 16.33 0.12 -2.37
N VAL A 56 17.48 0.77 -2.36
CA VAL A 56 18.64 0.35 -1.58
C VAL A 56 18.83 1.31 -0.41
N PHE A 57 18.71 0.79 0.81
CA PHE A 57 18.98 1.56 2.02
C PHE A 57 20.43 1.38 2.46
N PRO A 58 21.22 2.45 2.64
CA PRO A 58 22.60 2.39 3.12
C PRO A 58 22.68 2.35 4.66
N PHE A 59 21.71 1.71 5.32
CA PHE A 59 21.58 1.70 6.78
C PHE A 59 21.79 0.29 7.35
N GLN A 60 21.77 0.16 8.67
CA GLN A 60 21.86 -1.14 9.35
C GLN A 60 20.57 -1.95 9.16
N PHE A 61 20.71 -3.26 8.93
CA PHE A 61 19.59 -4.15 8.58
C PHE A 61 18.46 -4.09 9.60
N ASP A 62 18.77 -4.26 10.88
CA ASP A 62 17.78 -4.26 11.96
C ASP A 62 17.08 -2.90 12.10
N GLN A 63 17.78 -1.80 11.83
CA GLN A 63 17.22 -0.46 11.91
C GLN A 63 16.16 -0.24 10.82
N VAL A 64 16.46 -0.65 9.59
CA VAL A 64 15.51 -0.56 8.45
C VAL A 64 14.33 -1.48 8.68
N CYS A 65 14.56 -2.73 9.08
CA CYS A 65 13.49 -3.70 9.32
C CYS A 65 12.53 -3.22 10.41
N ARG A 66 13.07 -2.72 11.53
CA ARG A 66 12.26 -2.18 12.63
C ARG A 66 11.48 -0.93 12.22
N SER A 67 12.14 0.05 11.62
CA SER A 67 11.51 1.30 11.20
C SER A 67 10.41 1.04 10.16
N LEU A 68 10.66 0.18 9.18
CA LEU A 68 9.66 -0.13 8.16
C LEU A 68 8.45 -0.84 8.78
N TRP A 69 8.69 -1.86 9.62
CA TRP A 69 7.64 -2.55 10.36
C TRP A 69 6.76 -1.55 11.12
N GLU A 70 7.35 -0.71 11.98
CA GLU A 70 6.62 0.28 12.78
C GLU A 70 5.81 1.24 11.90
N ARG A 71 6.39 1.74 10.81
CA ARG A 71 5.73 2.71 9.93
C ARG A 71 4.57 2.10 9.15
N THR A 72 4.61 0.80 8.82
CA THR A 72 3.48 0.11 8.19
C THR A 72 2.23 0.00 9.07
N HIS A 73 2.33 0.31 10.38
CA HIS A 73 1.16 0.36 11.28
C HIS A 73 0.29 1.62 11.10
N LEU A 74 0.77 2.58 10.32
CA LEU A 74 0.07 3.83 9.98
C LEU A 74 -0.41 4.59 11.23
N TYR A 75 0.45 4.73 12.25
CA TYR A 75 0.10 5.41 13.50
C TYR A 75 -0.33 6.87 13.31
N HIS A 76 0.08 7.53 12.22
CA HIS A 76 -0.34 8.87 11.85
C HIS A 76 -1.82 8.96 11.42
N GLN A 77 -2.45 7.85 11.05
CA GLN A 77 -3.86 7.79 10.67
C GLN A 77 -4.73 7.61 11.92
N LEU A 78 -5.28 8.71 12.44
CA LEU A 78 -6.00 8.70 13.73
C LEU A 78 -7.54 8.62 13.61
N CYS A 79 -8.11 8.94 12.45
CA CYS A 79 -9.56 9.01 12.29
C CYS A 79 -10.22 7.62 12.35
N ASP A 80 -11.12 7.43 13.31
CA ASP A 80 -11.80 6.15 13.61
C ASP A 80 -10.84 4.96 13.69
N ARG A 81 -9.65 5.19 14.26
CA ARG A 81 -8.62 4.17 14.42
C ARG A 81 -9.02 3.16 15.48
N GLN A 82 -9.15 1.90 15.09
CA GLN A 82 -9.47 0.80 16.02
C GLN A 82 -8.54 -0.38 15.75
N VAL A 83 -7.74 -0.76 16.75
CA VAL A 83 -6.86 -1.93 16.67
C VAL A 83 -7.66 -3.17 17.04
N SER A 84 -7.49 -4.25 16.27
CA SER A 84 -8.08 -5.55 16.59
C SER A 84 -7.02 -6.48 17.16
N GLU A 85 -7.41 -7.29 18.15
CA GLU A 85 -6.55 -8.35 18.66
C GLU A 85 -6.28 -9.39 17.57
N VAL A 86 -5.03 -9.83 17.48
CA VAL A 86 -4.59 -10.84 16.51
C VAL A 86 -3.61 -11.80 17.18
N PHE A 87 -3.61 -13.04 16.69
CA PHE A 87 -2.60 -14.02 17.09
C PHE A 87 -1.21 -13.57 16.64
N ASN A 88 -0.20 -13.78 17.50
CA ASN A 88 1.18 -13.35 17.29
C ASN A 88 1.28 -11.83 17.02
N SER A 89 0.80 -11.03 17.98
CA SER A 89 0.75 -9.56 17.90
C SER A 89 2.13 -8.88 17.83
N GLU A 90 3.21 -9.60 18.16
CA GLU A 90 4.57 -9.13 17.92
C GLU A 90 4.90 -9.02 16.43
N ASN A 91 4.31 -9.91 15.61
CA ASN A 91 4.58 -10.01 14.19
C ASN A 91 3.34 -9.82 13.32
N SER A 92 2.18 -9.56 13.91
CA SER A 92 0.91 -9.38 13.22
C SER A 92 0.20 -8.15 13.76
N TYR A 93 -0.46 -7.42 12.89
CA TYR A 93 -1.17 -6.21 13.25
C TYR A 93 -2.44 -6.06 12.41
N ALA A 94 -3.54 -5.67 13.07
CA ALA A 94 -4.82 -5.44 12.40
C ALA A 94 -5.44 -4.13 12.87
N VAL A 95 -5.89 -3.31 11.92
CA VAL A 95 -6.42 -1.98 12.22
C VAL A 95 -7.59 -1.63 11.30
N LYS A 96 -8.54 -0.90 11.85
CA LYS A 96 -9.58 -0.16 11.13
C LYS A 96 -9.18 1.31 11.11
N LEU A 97 -9.27 1.95 9.95
CA LEU A 97 -8.99 3.37 9.77
C LEU A 97 -10.08 3.98 8.87
N ARG A 98 -10.51 5.21 9.15
CA ARG A 98 -11.37 5.98 8.23
C ARG A 98 -10.55 7.09 7.58
N SER A 99 -10.72 7.26 6.28
CA SER A 99 -10.20 8.41 5.54
C SER A 99 -11.36 9.23 4.99
N THR A 100 -11.28 10.55 5.14
CA THR A 100 -12.27 11.51 4.66
C THR A 100 -11.60 12.50 3.74
N ARG A 101 -12.21 12.84 2.61
CA ARG A 101 -11.74 13.97 1.79
C ARG A 101 -12.14 15.28 2.49
N LYS A 102 -11.20 16.22 2.67
CA LYS A 102 -11.46 17.55 3.26
C LYS A 102 -12.22 18.49 2.31
N HIS A 103 -13.32 18.05 1.70
CA HIS A 103 -14.10 18.92 0.81
C HIS A 103 -15.36 19.47 1.51
N PRO A 104 -15.57 20.80 1.58
CA PRO A 104 -16.60 21.41 2.42
C PRO A 104 -18.03 21.40 1.86
N ALA A 105 -18.28 20.91 0.63
CA ALA A 105 -19.55 21.19 -0.08
C ALA A 105 -20.45 19.99 -0.44
N SER A 106 -20.18 18.78 0.04
CA SER A 106 -21.07 17.63 -0.21
C SER A 106 -21.07 16.67 0.98
N CYS A 107 -22.17 15.94 1.19
CA CYS A 107 -22.23 14.82 2.15
C CYS A 107 -20.91 14.05 2.12
N SER A 108 -20.14 14.11 3.21
CA SER A 108 -18.72 13.79 3.24
C SER A 108 -18.48 12.37 2.75
N ALA A 109 -17.97 12.19 1.54
CA ALA A 109 -17.50 10.90 1.08
C ALA A 109 -16.34 10.44 1.97
N SER A 110 -16.40 9.21 2.46
CA SER A 110 -15.33 8.59 3.21
C SER A 110 -15.10 7.16 2.75
N ILE A 111 -13.91 6.67 3.03
CA ILE A 111 -13.55 5.27 2.86
C ILE A 111 -13.09 4.69 4.18
N LEU A 112 -13.46 3.44 4.41
CA LEU A 112 -13.11 2.68 5.59
C LEU A 112 -12.12 1.59 5.22
N HIS A 113 -10.89 1.71 5.71
CA HIS A 113 -9.82 0.74 5.52
C HIS A 113 -9.80 -0.25 6.67
N ARG A 114 -9.73 -1.53 6.33
CA ARG A 114 -9.43 -2.60 7.27
C ARG A 114 -8.18 -3.31 6.78
N LEU A 115 -7.09 -3.05 7.48
CA LEU A 115 -5.76 -3.51 7.14
C LEU A 115 -5.36 -4.63 8.10
N VAL A 116 -4.78 -5.67 7.53
CA VAL A 116 -4.08 -6.74 8.24
C VAL A 116 -2.69 -6.85 7.65
N LEU A 117 -1.67 -6.83 8.49
CA LEU A 117 -0.29 -7.00 8.09
C LEU A 117 0.43 -7.99 9.00
N ARG A 118 1.38 -8.74 8.44
CA ARG A 118 2.23 -9.69 9.15
C ARG A 118 3.66 -9.61 8.64
N ARG A 119 4.62 -9.65 9.55
CA ARG A 119 6.03 -9.83 9.22
C ARG A 119 6.50 -11.25 9.48
N TYR A 120 7.46 -11.69 8.68
CA TYR A 120 8.18 -12.95 8.81
C TYR A 120 9.66 -12.60 8.87
N VAL A 121 10.29 -12.96 9.98
CA VAL A 121 11.72 -12.75 10.20
C VAL A 121 12.41 -14.07 9.93
N LEU A 122 13.22 -14.09 8.87
CA LEU A 122 14.02 -15.22 8.43
C LEU A 122 15.51 -14.91 8.63
N GLU A 123 16.36 -15.89 8.41
CA GLU A 123 17.81 -15.69 8.43
C GLU A 123 18.23 -14.77 7.28
N GLY A 124 18.54 -13.50 7.59
CA GLY A 124 18.96 -12.50 6.61
C GLY A 124 17.86 -12.00 5.68
N ASP A 125 16.57 -12.23 5.98
CA ASP A 125 15.46 -11.74 5.17
C ASP A 125 14.27 -11.37 6.07
N VAL A 126 13.66 -10.21 5.81
CA VAL A 126 12.42 -9.81 6.47
C VAL A 126 11.37 -9.56 5.41
N VAL A 127 10.27 -10.30 5.52
CA VAL A 127 9.12 -10.17 4.62
C VAL A 127 7.96 -9.56 5.39
N ILE A 128 7.36 -8.51 4.85
CA ILE A 128 6.09 -7.96 5.34
C ILE A 128 5.05 -8.18 4.25
N VAL A 129 3.94 -8.83 4.60
CA VAL A 129 2.79 -8.97 3.72
C VAL A 129 1.57 -8.32 4.36
N TRP A 130 0.68 -7.80 3.53
CA TRP A 130 -0.57 -7.25 4.04
C TRP A 130 -1.72 -7.48 3.07
N ARG A 131 -2.92 -7.41 3.65
CA ARG A 131 -4.19 -7.37 2.95
C ARG A 131 -5.01 -6.22 3.49
N ALA A 132 -5.62 -5.45 2.60
CA ALA A 132 -6.57 -4.43 2.98
C ALA A 132 -7.90 -4.64 2.26
N PHE A 133 -8.97 -4.38 2.99
CA PHE A 133 -10.31 -4.23 2.42
C PHE A 133 -10.79 -2.81 2.68
N VAL A 134 -11.19 -2.13 1.60
CA VAL A 134 -11.59 -0.73 1.61
C VAL A 134 -13.04 -0.65 1.18
N GLU A 135 -13.88 -0.03 2.00
CA GLU A 135 -15.30 0.18 1.69
C GLU A 135 -15.60 1.66 1.57
N GLY A 136 -16.39 2.04 0.56
CA GLY A 136 -16.96 3.37 0.48
C GLY A 136 -18.13 3.53 1.45
N GLU A 137 -18.18 4.68 2.12
CA GLU A 137 -19.28 5.10 2.98
C GLU A 137 -20.01 6.31 2.35
N PHE A 138 -21.18 6.65 2.89
CA PHE A 138 -22.00 7.78 2.43
C PHE A 138 -22.28 7.74 0.92
N ALA A 139 -21.82 8.75 0.17
CA ALA A 139 -22.00 8.86 -1.28
C ALA A 139 -21.32 7.73 -2.07
N LEU A 140 -20.37 7.02 -1.46
CA LEU A 140 -19.60 5.91 -2.03
C LEU A 140 -20.09 4.54 -1.57
N LYS A 141 -21.20 4.47 -0.82
CA LYS A 141 -21.75 3.22 -0.30
C LYS A 141 -21.97 2.20 -1.42
N GLY A 142 -21.51 0.97 -1.20
CA GLY A 142 -21.60 -0.14 -2.16
C GLY A 142 -20.37 -0.29 -3.05
N MET A 143 -19.43 0.65 -3.00
CA MET A 143 -18.11 0.52 -3.63
C MET A 143 -17.14 -0.13 -2.65
N ASN A 144 -16.30 -1.02 -3.14
CA ASN A 144 -15.22 -1.56 -2.33
C ASN A 144 -13.96 -1.85 -3.19
N SER A 145 -12.85 -2.05 -2.51
CA SER A 145 -11.56 -2.39 -3.11
C SER A 145 -10.83 -3.36 -2.20
N SER A 146 -10.12 -4.30 -2.79
CA SER A 146 -9.22 -5.20 -2.09
C SER A 146 -7.78 -4.89 -2.47
N GLU A 147 -6.86 -5.07 -1.54
CA GLU A 147 -5.44 -4.85 -1.75
C GLU A 147 -4.66 -6.03 -1.21
N SER A 148 -3.65 -6.45 -1.96
CA SER A 148 -2.56 -7.30 -1.46
C SER A 148 -1.25 -6.58 -1.65
N GLY A 149 -0.37 -6.67 -0.66
CA GLY A 149 0.97 -6.14 -0.79
C GLY A 149 2.03 -6.98 -0.12
N TRP A 150 3.24 -6.81 -0.64
CA TRP A 150 4.45 -7.53 -0.27
C TRP A 150 5.60 -6.55 -0.20
N ILE A 151 6.41 -6.70 0.83
CA ILE A 151 7.74 -6.10 0.96
C ILE A 151 8.70 -7.23 1.32
N ARG A 152 9.83 -7.28 0.65
CA ARG A 152 10.99 -8.11 0.99
C ARG A 152 12.18 -7.22 1.28
N LEU A 153 12.86 -7.46 2.40
CA LEU A 153 14.08 -6.78 2.82
C LEU A 153 15.21 -7.79 2.95
N ARG A 154 16.30 -7.58 2.22
CA ARG A 154 17.47 -8.46 2.26
C ARG A 154 18.78 -7.67 2.20
N PRO A 155 19.84 -8.10 2.91
CA PRO A 155 21.16 -7.52 2.75
C PRO A 155 21.67 -7.63 1.30
N SER A 156 22.50 -6.68 0.91
CA SER A 156 23.26 -6.66 -0.33
C SER A 156 24.64 -6.07 -0.10
N ASN A 157 25.53 -6.20 -1.09
CA ASN A 157 26.89 -5.64 -1.01
C ASN A 157 26.90 -4.10 -0.85
N THR A 158 25.80 -3.42 -1.18
CA THR A 158 25.68 -1.96 -1.16
C THR A 158 24.72 -1.43 -0.09
N GLY A 159 24.20 -2.31 0.78
CA GLY A 159 23.24 -1.94 1.82
C GLY A 159 22.13 -2.97 1.95
N ILE A 160 20.88 -2.51 1.96
CA ILE A 160 19.70 -3.36 2.12
C ILE A 160 18.78 -3.12 0.94
N VAL A 161 18.53 -4.17 0.18
CA VAL A 161 17.57 -4.11 -0.93
C VAL A 161 16.18 -4.33 -0.37
N MET A 162 15.30 -3.37 -0.65
CA MET A 162 13.87 -3.49 -0.44
C MET A 162 13.17 -3.64 -1.79
N GLU A 163 12.41 -4.70 -1.93
CA GLU A 163 11.57 -5.00 -3.09
C GLU A 163 10.11 -5.01 -2.63
N MET A 164 9.26 -4.22 -3.28
CA MET A 164 7.86 -4.05 -2.90
C MET A 164 6.95 -4.17 -4.11
N TYR A 165 5.84 -4.88 -3.91
CA TYR A 165 4.74 -4.97 -4.85
C TYR A 165 3.42 -4.76 -4.12
N VAL A 166 2.53 -3.95 -4.70
CA VAL A 166 1.14 -3.80 -4.24
C VAL A 166 0.22 -3.96 -5.43
N ASN A 167 -0.86 -4.67 -5.21
CA ASN A 167 -1.91 -4.87 -6.18
C ASN A 167 -3.26 -4.53 -5.54
N GLN A 168 -3.88 -3.48 -6.03
CA GLN A 168 -5.17 -2.98 -5.56
C GLN A 168 -6.24 -3.23 -6.62
N MET A 169 -7.21 -4.08 -6.29
CA MET A 169 -8.32 -4.46 -7.15
C MET A 169 -9.61 -3.78 -6.69
N PRO A 170 -10.08 -2.74 -7.39
CA PRO A 170 -11.40 -2.19 -7.11
C PRO A 170 -12.48 -3.17 -7.52
N VAL A 171 -13.39 -3.47 -6.61
CA VAL A 171 -14.58 -4.28 -6.89
C VAL A 171 -15.76 -3.32 -6.79
N CYS A 172 -16.03 -2.66 -7.91
CA CYS A 172 -17.27 -1.90 -8.05
C CYS A 172 -18.38 -2.91 -8.31
N LEU A 173 -19.23 -3.17 -7.30
CA LEU A 173 -20.41 -4.00 -7.50
C LEU A 173 -21.29 -3.36 -8.57
N SER A 174 -21.49 -4.08 -9.66
CA SER A 174 -22.28 -3.70 -10.84
C SER A 174 -23.75 -3.39 -10.57
N SER A 175 -24.21 -3.53 -9.32
CA SER A 175 -25.61 -3.40 -8.91
C SER A 175 -26.10 -1.95 -8.78
N PHE A 176 -25.22 -0.96 -8.90
CA PHE A 176 -25.62 0.41 -9.09
C PHE A 176 -25.04 0.89 -10.41
N GLN A 177 -25.89 1.45 -11.28
CA GLN A 177 -25.48 2.36 -12.35
C GLN A 177 -24.81 3.59 -11.72
N SER A 178 -23.65 3.41 -11.10
CA SER A 178 -22.91 4.46 -10.44
C SER A 178 -22.40 5.38 -11.53
N CYS A 179 -22.94 6.60 -11.56
CA CYS A 179 -22.41 7.73 -12.32
C CYS A 179 -20.88 7.69 -12.29
N GLY A 180 -20.23 7.65 -13.46
CA GLY A 180 -18.78 7.42 -13.58
C GLY A 180 -17.94 8.37 -12.72
N SER A 181 -18.47 9.54 -12.35
CA SER A 181 -17.83 10.47 -11.41
C SER A 181 -17.66 9.91 -10.00
N ARG A 182 -18.62 9.17 -9.46
CA ARG A 182 -18.54 8.59 -8.10
C ARG A 182 -17.57 7.42 -8.03
N VAL A 183 -17.53 6.60 -9.07
CA VAL A 183 -16.52 5.53 -9.17
C VAL A 183 -15.13 6.14 -9.23
N ALA A 184 -14.93 7.16 -10.07
CA ALA A 184 -13.66 7.88 -10.12
C ALA A 184 -13.31 8.52 -8.77
N GLU A 185 -14.27 9.12 -8.07
CA GLU A 185 -14.05 9.70 -6.74
C GLU A 185 -13.61 8.65 -5.71
N PHE A 186 -14.27 7.49 -5.66
CA PHE A 186 -13.87 6.39 -4.78
C PHE A 186 -12.45 5.93 -5.09
N LEU A 187 -12.16 5.63 -6.35
CA LEU A 187 -10.86 5.14 -6.80
C LEU A 187 -9.73 6.16 -6.49
N GLU A 188 -9.96 7.45 -6.74
CA GLU A 188 -9.02 8.51 -6.37
C GLU A 188 -8.82 8.58 -4.86
N MET A 189 -9.87 8.43 -4.04
CA MET A 189 -9.72 8.44 -2.59
C MET A 189 -8.88 7.26 -2.08
N VAL A 190 -9.04 6.07 -2.67
CA VAL A 190 -8.20 4.91 -2.31
C VAL A 190 -6.74 5.14 -2.74
N LEU A 191 -6.51 5.67 -3.95
CA LEU A 191 -5.18 6.01 -4.45
C LEU A 191 -4.51 7.09 -3.60
N ASP A 192 -5.24 8.15 -3.25
CA ASP A 192 -4.73 9.24 -2.42
C ASP A 192 -4.31 8.71 -1.05
N PHE A 193 -5.13 7.87 -0.41
CA PHE A 193 -4.79 7.25 0.86
C PHE A 193 -3.52 6.40 0.77
N GLY A 194 -3.39 5.56 -0.26
CA GLY A 194 -2.20 4.73 -0.46
C GLY A 194 -0.93 5.57 -0.66
N GLN A 195 -1.02 6.64 -1.46
CA GLN A 195 0.11 7.51 -1.79
C GLN A 195 0.52 8.42 -0.62
N ASP A 196 -0.43 8.95 0.14
CA ASP A 196 -0.13 9.74 1.35
C ASP A 196 0.57 8.88 2.41
N ASN A 197 0.16 7.61 2.55
CA ASN A 197 0.82 6.66 3.43
C ASN A 197 2.20 6.24 2.93
N GLU A 198 2.37 6.04 1.62
CA GLU A 198 3.67 5.82 0.98
C GLU A 198 4.63 6.97 1.34
N GLU A 199 4.23 8.21 1.08
CA GLU A 199 5.02 9.41 1.35
C GLU A 199 5.40 9.51 2.83
N HIS A 200 4.47 9.22 3.74
CA HIS A 200 4.75 9.22 5.17
C HIS A 200 5.73 8.12 5.60
N VAL A 201 5.53 6.90 5.10
CA VAL A 201 6.39 5.74 5.43
C VAL A 201 7.81 6.01 4.93
N PHE A 202 7.98 6.30 3.64
CA PHE A 202 9.30 6.41 3.04
C PHE A 202 9.99 7.76 3.31
N GLY A 203 9.22 8.85 3.43
CA GLY A 203 9.75 10.13 3.88
C GLY A 203 10.37 10.04 5.27
N GLY A 204 9.76 9.25 6.16
CA GLY A 204 10.34 8.96 7.47
C GLY A 204 11.46 7.92 7.47
N MET A 205 11.64 7.13 6.40
CA MET A 205 12.85 6.29 6.26
C MET A 205 14.07 7.15 5.93
N ALA A 206 13.90 8.29 5.26
CA ALA A 206 14.98 9.24 4.99
C ALA A 206 15.56 9.85 6.28
N SER A 207 14.75 9.99 7.33
CA SER A 207 15.21 10.49 8.64
C SER A 207 16.02 9.48 9.46
N LEU A 208 16.22 8.25 8.95
CA LEU A 208 17.16 7.30 9.54
C LEU A 208 18.63 7.66 9.25
N SER A 209 18.87 8.59 8.31
CA SER A 209 20.22 9.10 8.07
C SER A 209 20.69 9.99 9.22
N THR A 210 21.77 9.57 9.88
CA THR A 210 22.52 10.42 10.82
C THR A 210 23.51 11.34 10.12
N VAL A 211 23.61 11.29 8.79
CA VAL A 211 24.59 12.05 7.99
C VAL A 211 23.85 13.01 7.07
N ASP A 212 24.28 14.27 7.10
CA ASP A 212 23.81 15.43 6.34
C ASP A 212 24.24 15.35 4.86
N ASP A 213 24.06 14.18 4.24
CA ASP A 213 24.52 13.90 2.89
C ASP A 213 23.46 14.24 1.85
N ARG A 214 23.77 15.25 1.02
CA ARG A 214 22.97 15.75 -0.11
C ARG A 214 22.61 14.70 -1.17
N ASN A 215 23.17 13.49 -1.08
CA ASN A 215 22.83 12.34 -1.93
C ASN A 215 21.52 11.63 -1.53
N PHE A 216 20.97 11.86 -0.33
CA PHE A 216 19.70 11.25 0.13
C PHE A 216 18.43 11.82 -0.51
N LEU A 217 18.55 12.92 -1.28
CA LEU A 217 17.44 13.52 -2.03
C LEU A 217 16.82 12.57 -3.07
N GLY A 218 17.45 11.41 -3.36
CA GLY A 218 16.93 10.37 -4.25
C GLY A 218 15.75 9.55 -3.69
N LEU A 219 15.67 9.35 -2.37
CA LEU A 219 14.56 8.62 -1.72
C LEU A 219 13.24 9.40 -1.74
N ASN A 220 13.35 10.74 -1.78
CA ASN A 220 12.24 11.69 -1.80
C ASN A 220 12.08 12.41 -3.14
N LYS A 221 12.68 11.91 -4.24
CA LYS A 221 12.30 12.42 -5.57
C LYS A 221 10.78 12.26 -5.67
N ALA A 222 10.09 13.38 -5.84
CA ALA A 222 8.65 13.44 -5.98
C ALA A 222 8.23 12.39 -7.01
N THR A 223 7.69 11.29 -6.51
CA THR A 223 7.24 10.21 -7.38
C THR A 223 5.91 10.69 -7.92
N GLU A 224 5.77 10.67 -9.24
CA GLU A 224 4.55 11.11 -9.90
C GLU A 224 3.34 10.44 -9.24
N ARG A 225 2.38 11.26 -8.78
CA ARG A 225 1.17 10.71 -8.18
C ARG A 225 0.33 10.09 -9.28
N LEU A 226 -0.14 8.88 -9.04
CA LEU A 226 -1.20 8.29 -9.85
C LEU A 226 -2.46 9.12 -9.65
N SER A 227 -3.04 9.60 -10.75
CA SER A 227 -4.40 10.11 -10.79
C SER A 227 -5.14 9.52 -11.98
N LEU A 228 -6.43 9.25 -11.80
CA LEU A 228 -7.32 8.89 -12.89
C LEU A 228 -7.46 10.01 -13.92
N ARG A 229 -7.07 11.25 -13.60
CA ARG A 229 -7.10 12.38 -14.54
C ARG A 229 -6.03 12.26 -15.63
N GLN A 230 -4.87 11.67 -15.33
CA GLN A 230 -3.84 11.35 -16.33
C GLN A 230 -4.36 10.35 -17.39
N LEU A 231 -5.39 9.56 -17.08
CA LEU A 231 -6.02 8.63 -18.01
C LEU A 231 -6.87 9.27 -19.12
N LYS A 232 -7.16 10.58 -19.04
CA LYS A 232 -7.99 11.28 -20.05
C LYS A 232 -7.17 11.90 -21.19
N VAL A 233 -5.84 11.86 -21.13
CA VAL A 233 -4.96 12.56 -22.08
C VAL A 233 -4.50 11.66 -23.23
N GLU A 234 -4.68 10.34 -23.12
CA GLU A 234 -4.41 9.39 -24.20
C GLU A 234 -5.74 8.88 -24.78
N SER A 235 -6.33 9.67 -25.68
CA SER A 235 -7.41 9.24 -26.58
C SER A 235 -7.05 9.62 -28.02
#